data_AF-A0AAD6GD49-F1
#
_entry.id   AF-A0AAD6GD49-F1
#
_cell.length_a   1.000
_cell.length_b   1.000
_cell.length_c   1.000
_cell.angle_alpha   90.00
_cell.angle_beta   90.00
_cell.angle_gamma   90.00
#
_symmetry.space_group_name_H-M   'P 1'
#
loop_
_entity.id
_entity.type
_entity.pdbx_description
1 polymer ?
#
loop_
_entity_poly.entity_id
_entity_poly.type
_entity_poly.pdbx_seq_one_letter_code
_entity_poly.pdbx_strand_id
1 'polypeptide(L)'
;MPEHAEVARIVHFIRKHLVGKTLSKVQAQHDDIVYGKVGTSAEEFQKSIQGKKVVGAGQQGKYFWIAMSSPPHPVMHFGMAGWLKIKDADTYYYRSDKPADKEWPPKYAKFLLETSDEPKTEAAFVDARRLSRIRLVDCPADEIRQHTPLKENGPDPVADKDIVNEAWLMEKLRKKRMPIKALLLDQANLSGIGNWMADEILYHAKIHPEQISNTLSDDQIKELHTAMHYVFTTALDVLADSEKFPEHWLFKHRWGKGKKNQPSALPNGDKIIFVTVGGRTSAVVPAVQKKSGTVMKDEDTSDTPKRKRVKQESDSEAEAKPAKSRSTNSKAMVKEEIEKKVDTGIKRRSTRARK
;
A
#
# COMPACT_ATOMS: atom_id res chain seq x y z
N MET A 1 -0.32 1.84 -5.06
CA MET A 1 0.57 1.21 -4.06
C MET A 1 1.48 0.29 -4.83
N PRO A 2 2.80 0.51 -4.79
CA PRO A 2 3.76 -0.42 -5.36
C PRO A 2 3.62 -1.81 -4.74
N GLU A 3 3.60 -2.82 -5.59
CA GLU A 3 3.71 -4.24 -5.24
C GLU A 3 5.07 -4.74 -5.78
N HIS A 4 5.33 -6.05 -5.84
CA HIS A 4 6.67 -6.56 -6.18
C HIS A 4 7.20 -6.06 -7.55
N ALA A 5 6.34 -6.04 -8.57
CA ALA A 5 6.76 -5.66 -9.92
C ALA A 5 7.13 -4.17 -10.01
N GLU A 6 6.39 -3.29 -9.34
CA GLU A 6 6.70 -1.86 -9.26
C GLU A 6 8.00 -1.59 -8.48
N VAL A 7 8.29 -2.38 -7.44
CA VAL A 7 9.58 -2.29 -6.74
C VAL A 7 10.72 -2.76 -7.64
N ALA A 8 10.52 -3.82 -8.43
CA ALA A 8 11.50 -4.31 -9.39
C ALA A 8 11.82 -3.29 -10.49
N ARG A 9 10.81 -2.55 -10.95
CA ARG A 9 10.99 -1.40 -11.86
C ARG A 9 11.96 -0.39 -11.27
N ILE A 10 11.79 0.01 -10.01
CA ILE A 10 12.71 0.97 -9.38
C ILE A 10 14.10 0.36 -9.15
N VAL A 11 14.21 -0.91 -8.75
CA VAL A 11 15.53 -1.57 -8.63
C VAL A 11 16.26 -1.61 -9.98
N HIS A 12 15.57 -1.82 -11.10
CA HIS A 12 16.12 -1.67 -12.44
C HIS A 12 16.65 -0.25 -12.69
N PHE A 13 15.85 0.80 -12.39
CA PHE A 13 16.30 2.19 -12.58
C PHE A 13 17.48 2.57 -11.67
N ILE A 14 17.52 2.10 -10.41
CA ILE A 14 18.69 2.31 -9.53
C ILE A 14 19.93 1.62 -10.11
N ARG A 15 19.81 0.37 -10.58
CA ARG A 15 20.91 -0.37 -11.23
C ARG A 15 21.41 0.32 -12.50
N LYS A 16 20.51 0.92 -13.28
CA LYS A 16 20.84 1.59 -14.55
C LYS A 16 21.46 2.98 -14.39
N HIS A 17 21.10 3.73 -13.34
CA HIS A 17 21.44 5.16 -13.23
C HIS A 17 22.28 5.54 -12.00
N LEU A 18 22.30 4.72 -10.93
CA LEU A 18 23.02 5.05 -9.69
C LEU A 18 24.15 4.06 -9.35
N VAL A 19 23.99 2.76 -9.65
CA VAL A 19 25.07 1.77 -9.43
C VAL A 19 26.30 2.13 -10.24
N GLY A 20 27.47 2.05 -9.60
CA GLY A 20 28.75 2.46 -10.17
C GLY A 20 29.11 3.92 -9.92
N LYS A 21 28.18 4.77 -9.44
CA LYS A 21 28.41 6.20 -9.15
C LYS A 21 28.56 6.50 -7.66
N THR A 22 29.17 7.65 -7.34
CA THR A 22 29.33 8.15 -5.96
C THR A 22 28.35 9.27 -5.66
N LEU A 23 27.74 9.25 -4.46
CA LEU A 23 26.72 10.22 -4.03
C LEU A 23 27.39 11.50 -3.51
N SER A 24 27.69 12.44 -4.41
CA SER A 24 28.35 13.71 -4.09
C SER A 24 27.56 14.58 -3.10
N LYS A 25 26.23 14.55 -3.21
CA LYS A 25 25.31 15.34 -2.39
C LYS A 25 24.12 14.49 -2.00
N VAL A 26 23.77 14.55 -0.72
CA VAL A 26 22.53 13.97 -0.18
C VAL A 26 21.83 15.05 0.64
N GLN A 27 20.52 15.17 0.46
CA GLN A 27 19.70 16.13 1.22
C GLN A 27 18.48 15.38 1.74
N ALA A 28 18.43 15.09 3.04
CA ALA A 28 17.28 14.45 3.67
C ALA A 28 16.36 15.48 4.34
N GLN A 29 15.05 15.30 4.22
CA GLN A 29 14.07 16.12 4.94
C GLN A 29 13.68 15.45 6.25
N HIS A 30 13.70 16.21 7.35
CA HIS A 30 13.29 15.75 8.68
C HIS A 30 11.83 15.25 8.67
N ASP A 31 11.63 13.94 8.88
CA ASP A 31 10.30 13.31 8.91
C ASP A 31 10.28 12.08 9.84
N ASP A 32 9.88 12.29 11.10
CA ASP A 32 9.82 11.25 12.15
C ASP A 32 8.88 10.07 11.82
N ILE A 33 7.95 10.25 10.88
CA ILE A 33 7.02 9.20 10.47
C ILE A 33 7.67 8.27 9.43
N VAL A 34 8.52 8.83 8.56
CA VAL A 34 9.21 8.09 7.49
C VAL A 34 10.53 7.48 7.97
N TYR A 35 11.31 8.23 8.75
CA TYR A 35 12.59 7.80 9.32
C TYR A 35 12.45 7.34 10.78
N GLY A 36 12.01 8.22 11.68
CA GLY A 36 12.02 7.98 13.14
C GLY A 36 11.28 6.71 13.58
N LYS A 37 10.12 6.40 12.97
CA LYS A 37 9.34 5.16 13.22
C LYS A 37 10.05 3.85 12.88
N VAL A 38 11.25 3.89 12.31
CA VAL A 38 12.08 2.71 11.99
C VAL A 38 13.51 2.82 12.52
N GLY A 39 13.76 3.70 13.50
CA GLY A 39 15.04 3.77 14.20
C GLY A 39 16.17 4.40 13.39
N THR A 40 15.85 5.41 12.57
CA THR A 40 16.83 6.18 11.80
C THR A 40 16.43 7.65 11.82
N SER A 41 17.41 8.58 11.80
CA SER A 41 17.16 10.02 11.61
C SER A 41 17.44 10.47 10.16
N ALA A 42 16.88 11.60 9.73
CA ALA A 42 17.15 12.15 8.40
C ALA A 42 18.63 12.59 8.27
N GLU A 43 19.17 13.17 9.33
CA GLU A 43 20.55 13.65 9.46
C GLU A 43 21.54 12.48 9.50
N GLU A 44 21.19 11.40 10.21
CA GLU A 44 21.92 10.14 10.25
C GLU A 44 21.94 9.47 8.89
N PHE A 45 20.78 9.35 8.22
CA PHE A 45 20.67 8.85 6.86
C PHE A 45 21.59 9.63 5.91
N GLN A 46 21.48 10.97 5.89
CA GLN A 46 22.30 11.83 5.03
C GLN A 46 23.81 11.63 5.28
N LYS A 47 24.25 11.68 6.53
CA LYS A 47 25.67 11.49 6.91
C LYS A 47 26.20 10.11 6.52
N SER A 48 25.37 9.07 6.60
CA SER A 48 25.80 7.68 6.43
C SER A 48 25.98 7.23 4.98
N ILE A 49 25.45 7.98 4.01
CA ILE A 49 25.55 7.65 2.57
C ILE A 49 26.16 8.73 1.67
N GLN A 50 26.25 9.99 2.13
CA GLN A 50 26.95 11.02 1.37
C GLN A 50 28.44 10.67 1.22
N GLY A 51 29.00 10.89 0.03
CA GLY A 51 30.38 10.55 -0.32
C GLY A 51 30.65 9.06 -0.59
N LYS A 52 29.69 8.16 -0.32
CA LYS A 52 29.84 6.71 -0.61
C LYS A 52 29.46 6.39 -2.06
N LYS A 53 30.07 5.32 -2.58
CA LYS A 53 29.75 4.74 -3.89
C LYS A 53 28.56 3.78 -3.77
N VAL A 54 27.64 3.81 -4.73
CA VAL A 54 26.59 2.79 -4.85
C VAL A 54 27.18 1.60 -5.61
N VAL A 55 27.20 0.43 -4.97
CA VAL A 55 27.77 -0.80 -5.55
C VAL A 55 26.71 -1.79 -6.04
N GLY A 56 25.44 -1.62 -5.64
CA GLY A 56 24.36 -2.48 -6.08
C GLY A 56 22.98 -2.00 -5.62
N ALA A 57 21.95 -2.73 -6.02
CA ALA A 57 20.58 -2.58 -5.50
C ALA A 57 19.81 -3.89 -5.63
N GLY A 58 18.88 -4.14 -4.71
CA GLY A 58 18.11 -5.38 -4.65
C GLY A 58 16.77 -5.19 -3.95
N GLN A 59 15.99 -6.28 -3.86
CA GLN A 59 14.68 -6.32 -3.21
C GLN A 59 14.40 -7.66 -2.54
N GLN A 60 13.42 -7.63 -1.63
CA GLN A 60 12.70 -8.80 -1.16
C GLN A 60 11.24 -8.38 -0.94
N GLY A 61 10.35 -8.93 -1.76
CA GLY A 61 8.92 -8.64 -1.74
C GLY A 61 8.61 -7.20 -2.11
N LYS A 62 8.31 -6.36 -1.10
CA LYS A 62 8.01 -4.92 -1.26
C LYS A 62 9.08 -3.99 -0.68
N TYR A 63 10.12 -4.54 -0.08
CA TYR A 63 11.28 -3.77 0.36
C TYR A 63 12.36 -3.81 -0.70
N PHE A 64 13.09 -2.70 -0.83
CA PHE A 64 14.27 -2.59 -1.69
C PHE A 64 15.39 -1.84 -0.98
N TRP A 65 16.60 -1.99 -1.49
CA TRP A 65 17.78 -1.36 -0.91
C TRP A 65 18.76 -0.84 -1.95
N ILE A 66 19.59 0.10 -1.49
CA ILE A 66 20.78 0.57 -2.20
C ILE A 66 21.99 0.02 -1.44
N ALA A 67 22.76 -0.85 -2.07
CA ALA A 67 24.00 -1.35 -1.49
C ALA A 67 25.11 -0.30 -1.68
N MET A 68 25.73 0.11 -0.56
CA MET A 68 26.79 1.12 -0.52
C MET A 68 28.16 0.45 -0.42
N SER A 69 29.22 1.14 -0.84
CA SER A 69 30.61 0.64 -0.79
C SER A 69 31.12 0.27 0.61
N SER A 70 30.46 0.76 1.65
CA SER A 70 30.58 0.28 3.03
C SER A 70 29.24 0.50 3.74
N PRO A 71 28.90 -0.34 4.73
CA PRO A 71 27.65 -0.18 5.48
C PRO A 71 27.65 1.08 6.36
N PRO A 72 26.48 1.55 6.83
CA PRO A 72 25.17 0.96 6.62
C PRO A 72 24.59 1.18 5.21
N HIS A 73 23.50 0.49 4.91
CA HIS A 73 22.81 0.48 3.62
C HIS A 73 21.36 1.02 3.76
N PRO A 74 20.92 1.94 2.87
CA PRO A 74 19.52 2.33 2.78
C PRO A 74 18.58 1.16 2.47
N VAL A 75 17.69 0.83 3.39
CA VAL A 75 16.57 -0.12 3.18
C VAL A 75 15.25 0.65 3.24
N MET A 76 14.41 0.46 2.22
CA MET A 76 13.26 1.30 1.93
C MET A 76 12.00 0.48 1.60
N HIS A 77 10.84 1.06 1.89
CA HIS A 77 9.53 0.57 1.49
C HIS A 77 8.65 1.75 1.10
N PHE A 78 7.98 1.68 -0.05
CA PHE A 78 7.20 2.82 -0.58
C PHE A 78 5.89 3.11 0.18
N GLY A 79 5.37 2.17 0.96
CA GLY A 79 4.02 2.28 1.50
C GLY A 79 3.00 2.34 0.37
N MET A 80 1.99 3.21 0.46
CA MET A 80 0.93 3.28 -0.57
C MET A 80 1.24 4.22 -1.75
N ALA A 81 2.09 5.23 -1.54
CA ALA A 81 2.26 6.37 -2.46
C ALA A 81 3.69 6.95 -2.47
N GLY A 82 4.66 6.27 -1.85
CA GLY A 82 6.07 6.60 -2.05
C GLY A 82 6.53 6.20 -3.44
N TRP A 83 7.51 6.92 -4.00
CA TRP A 83 8.14 6.59 -5.28
C TRP A 83 9.57 7.14 -5.37
N LEU A 84 10.40 6.58 -6.24
CA LEU A 84 11.72 7.13 -6.58
C LEU A 84 11.66 7.73 -7.99
N LYS A 85 11.78 9.05 -8.11
CA LYS A 85 12.02 9.74 -9.38
C LYS A 85 13.52 9.79 -9.67
N ILE A 86 13.88 9.71 -10.94
CA ILE A 86 15.21 10.08 -11.46
C ILE A 86 14.94 11.17 -12.50
N LYS A 87 15.64 12.29 -12.41
CA LYS A 87 15.27 13.55 -13.08
C LYS A 87 15.01 13.41 -14.58
N ASP A 88 15.86 12.65 -15.27
CA ASP A 88 15.87 12.50 -16.73
C ASP A 88 15.45 11.08 -17.17
N ALA A 89 14.65 10.37 -16.37
CA ALA A 89 14.14 9.04 -16.71
C ALA A 89 12.68 8.82 -16.23
N ASP A 90 11.81 8.31 -17.09
CA ASP A 90 10.42 7.98 -16.72
C ASP A 90 10.34 6.71 -15.86
N THR A 91 10.54 6.90 -14.56
CA THR A 91 10.44 5.81 -13.59
C THR A 91 9.00 5.37 -13.32
N TYR A 92 7.95 6.10 -13.73
CA TYR A 92 6.56 5.80 -13.35
C TYR A 92 6.02 4.50 -13.98
N TYR A 93 5.12 3.82 -13.26
CA TYR A 93 4.46 2.57 -13.68
C TYR A 93 2.99 2.75 -14.10
N TYR A 94 2.43 3.94 -13.83
CA TYR A 94 1.16 4.45 -14.34
C TYR A 94 1.35 5.93 -14.65
N ARG A 95 0.84 6.40 -15.79
CA ARG A 95 1.04 7.81 -16.18
C ARG A 95 0.16 8.77 -15.38
N SER A 96 0.79 9.82 -14.87
CA SER A 96 0.13 11.12 -14.71
C SER A 96 0.98 12.20 -15.37
N ASP A 97 0.70 12.51 -16.63
CA ASP A 97 1.35 13.63 -17.34
C ASP A 97 0.79 15.00 -16.88
N LYS A 98 0.94 15.26 -15.57
CA LYS A 98 0.57 16.52 -14.95
C LYS A 98 1.78 17.46 -15.02
N PRO A 99 1.61 18.75 -15.34
CA PRO A 99 2.73 19.70 -15.34
C PRO A 99 3.51 19.73 -14.02
N ALA A 100 2.84 19.56 -12.88
CA ALA A 100 3.47 19.49 -11.55
C ALA A 100 4.33 18.23 -11.31
N ASP A 101 4.20 17.16 -12.11
CA ASP A 101 5.07 15.99 -12.02
C ASP A 101 6.45 16.20 -12.68
N LYS A 102 6.59 17.28 -13.47
CA LYS A 102 7.83 17.72 -14.16
C LYS A 102 8.63 18.77 -13.37
N GLU A 103 8.15 19.17 -12.19
CA GLU A 103 8.81 20.12 -11.28
C GLU A 103 9.95 19.43 -10.52
N TRP A 104 11.14 20.06 -10.49
CA TRP A 104 12.33 19.54 -9.82
C TRP A 104 12.98 20.59 -8.89
N PRO A 105 13.31 20.26 -7.62
CA PRO A 105 13.05 18.98 -6.96
C PRO A 105 11.53 18.76 -6.73
N PRO A 106 11.05 17.50 -6.79
CA PRO A 106 9.63 17.21 -6.77
C PRO A 106 9.00 17.44 -5.38
N LYS A 107 7.73 17.86 -5.38
CA LYS A 107 6.93 18.03 -4.16
C LYS A 107 6.84 16.72 -3.36
N TYR A 108 6.84 16.86 -2.03
CA TYR A 108 6.85 15.77 -1.05
C TYR A 108 8.10 14.87 -1.05
N ALA A 109 9.25 15.36 -1.56
CA ALA A 109 10.54 14.69 -1.39
C ALA A 109 10.86 14.39 0.09
N LYS A 110 11.53 13.26 0.33
CA LYS A 110 12.03 12.78 1.63
C LYS A 110 13.55 12.72 1.66
N PHE A 111 14.16 12.42 0.51
CA PHE A 111 15.54 12.77 0.23
C PHE A 111 15.74 13.13 -1.25
N LEU A 112 16.81 13.87 -1.52
CA LEU A 112 17.39 14.10 -2.84
C LEU A 112 18.82 13.54 -2.86
N LEU A 113 19.23 12.94 -3.98
CA LEU A 113 20.58 12.45 -4.27
C LEU A 113 21.12 13.15 -5.51
N GLU A 114 22.40 13.50 -5.52
CA GLU A 114 23.19 13.94 -6.68
C GLU A 114 24.44 13.04 -6.78
N THR A 115 24.85 12.68 -8.00
CA THR A 115 26.11 11.94 -8.22
C THR A 115 27.28 12.87 -8.53
N SER A 116 28.50 12.43 -8.25
CA SER A 116 29.74 13.09 -8.72
C SER A 116 30.00 12.88 -10.21
N ASP A 117 29.57 11.72 -10.72
CA ASP A 117 29.98 11.16 -11.99
C ASP A 117 29.19 11.78 -13.16
N GLU A 118 29.88 12.21 -14.21
CA GLU A 118 29.28 12.84 -15.38
C GLU A 118 28.76 11.82 -16.43
N PRO A 119 27.61 12.05 -17.08
CA PRO A 119 26.65 13.11 -16.79
C PRO A 119 26.00 12.88 -15.42
N LYS A 120 25.91 13.94 -14.61
CA LYS A 120 25.30 13.87 -13.27
C LYS A 120 23.92 13.24 -13.30
N THR A 121 23.60 12.51 -12.23
CA THR A 121 22.28 11.90 -12.03
C THR A 121 21.69 12.44 -10.74
N GLU A 122 20.53 13.09 -10.87
CA GLU A 122 19.72 13.52 -9.74
C GLU A 122 18.56 12.54 -9.52
N ALA A 123 18.35 12.12 -8.27
CA ALA A 123 17.26 11.24 -7.87
C ALA A 123 16.53 11.78 -6.63
N ALA A 124 15.24 11.50 -6.51
CA ALA A 124 14.38 12.02 -5.45
C ALA A 124 13.38 10.95 -4.99
N PHE A 125 13.45 10.58 -3.71
CA PHE A 125 12.40 9.75 -3.10
C PHE A 125 11.28 10.66 -2.63
N VAL A 126 10.06 10.48 -3.12
CA VAL A 126 8.87 11.26 -2.75
C VAL A 126 7.88 10.41 -1.97
N ASP A 127 7.15 10.99 -1.02
CA ASP A 127 5.96 10.38 -0.42
C ASP A 127 5.01 11.43 0.17
N ALA A 128 3.90 11.68 -0.54
CA ALA A 128 2.85 12.61 -0.12
C ALA A 128 2.03 12.13 1.09
N ARG A 129 2.10 10.84 1.46
CA ARG A 129 1.26 10.22 2.50
C ARG A 129 2.00 9.84 3.78
N ARG A 130 3.34 9.90 3.81
CA ARG A 130 4.20 9.51 4.95
C ARG A 130 3.97 8.05 5.40
N LEU A 131 3.67 7.19 4.43
CA LEU A 131 3.45 5.74 4.59
C LEU A 131 4.67 4.91 4.16
N SER A 132 5.62 5.52 3.46
CA SER A 132 6.94 4.98 3.21
C SER A 132 7.75 4.84 4.50
N ARG A 133 8.76 3.98 4.48
CA ARG A 133 9.78 3.87 5.53
C ARG A 133 11.16 3.88 4.89
N ILE A 134 12.07 4.60 5.49
CA ILE A 134 13.46 4.75 5.06
C ILE A 134 14.32 4.52 6.31
N ARG A 135 15.16 3.49 6.29
CA ARG A 135 16.08 3.18 7.40
C ARG A 135 17.47 2.89 6.90
N LEU A 136 18.43 2.94 7.81
CA LEU A 136 19.74 2.34 7.64
C LEU A 136 19.73 0.91 8.19
N VAL A 137 20.51 0.02 7.57
CA VAL A 137 20.83 -1.31 8.10
C VAL A 137 22.34 -1.51 8.05
N ASP A 138 22.95 -1.77 9.20
CA ASP A 138 24.40 -1.94 9.34
C ASP A 138 24.76 -3.44 9.36
N CYS A 139 25.19 -3.94 8.20
CA CYS A 139 25.50 -5.35 7.93
C CYS A 139 26.29 -5.48 6.62
N PRO A 140 26.92 -6.64 6.34
CA PRO A 140 27.38 -6.99 4.99
C PRO A 140 26.25 -6.92 3.95
N ALA A 141 26.59 -6.56 2.70
CA ALA A 141 25.61 -6.26 1.65
C ALA A 141 24.86 -7.50 1.13
N ASP A 142 25.49 -8.66 1.23
CA ASP A 142 24.99 -10.01 0.95
C ASP A 142 24.16 -10.57 2.11
N GLU A 143 24.55 -10.28 3.36
CA GLU A 143 23.78 -10.67 4.55
C GLU A 143 22.50 -9.85 4.77
N ILE A 144 22.27 -8.76 4.04
CA ILE A 144 21.19 -7.77 4.30
C ILE A 144 19.79 -8.38 4.48
N ARG A 145 19.48 -9.48 3.78
CA ARG A 145 18.21 -10.22 3.90
C ARG A 145 17.98 -10.86 5.27
N GLN A 146 19.06 -11.10 6.03
CA GLN A 146 19.05 -11.66 7.38
C GLN A 146 18.75 -10.61 8.47
N HIS A 147 18.65 -9.32 8.11
CA HIS A 147 18.43 -8.22 9.05
C HIS A 147 16.99 -7.66 8.99
N THR A 148 16.58 -6.97 10.05
CA THR A 148 15.25 -6.35 10.18
C THR A 148 15.11 -5.15 9.23
N PRO A 149 14.13 -5.12 8.31
CA PRO A 149 12.87 -5.87 8.32
C PRO A 149 12.83 -7.06 7.33
N LEU A 150 13.89 -7.30 6.56
CA LEU A 150 13.89 -8.30 5.49
C LEU A 150 13.73 -9.74 6.05
N LYS A 151 14.30 -10.01 7.23
CA LYS A 151 14.14 -11.29 7.95
C LYS A 151 12.72 -11.56 8.48
N GLU A 152 11.84 -10.56 8.50
CA GLU A 152 10.44 -10.70 8.93
C GLU A 152 9.52 -11.09 7.75
N ASN A 153 10.00 -10.95 6.52
CA ASN A 153 9.29 -11.40 5.33
C ASN A 153 9.42 -12.92 5.16
N GLY A 154 8.35 -13.54 4.66
CA GLY A 154 8.42 -14.85 4.02
C GLY A 154 9.23 -14.80 2.72
N PRO A 155 9.39 -15.96 2.04
CA PRO A 155 10.14 -16.01 0.80
C PRO A 155 9.53 -15.11 -0.28
N ASP A 156 10.39 -14.71 -1.21
CA ASP A 156 10.06 -13.94 -2.41
C ASP A 156 9.78 -14.92 -3.57
N PRO A 157 8.59 -14.88 -4.20
CA PRO A 157 8.23 -15.83 -5.26
C PRO A 157 9.17 -15.86 -6.48
N VAL A 158 10.01 -14.84 -6.65
CA VAL A 158 10.88 -14.67 -7.82
C VAL A 158 12.35 -14.84 -7.46
N ALA A 159 12.80 -14.24 -6.35
CA ALA A 159 14.17 -14.40 -5.88
C ALA A 159 14.41 -15.76 -5.20
N ASP A 160 13.38 -16.33 -4.54
CA ASP A 160 13.44 -17.60 -3.82
C ASP A 160 12.63 -18.70 -4.54
N LYS A 161 12.55 -18.66 -5.87
CA LYS A 161 11.71 -19.56 -6.71
C LYS A 161 11.84 -21.04 -6.36
N ASP A 162 13.04 -21.48 -5.96
CA ASP A 162 13.35 -22.89 -5.66
C ASP A 162 12.81 -23.30 -4.28
N ILE A 163 12.61 -22.34 -3.37
CA ILE A 163 11.87 -22.48 -2.12
C ILE A 163 10.36 -22.39 -2.40
N VAL A 164 9.91 -21.42 -3.22
CA VAL A 164 8.49 -21.21 -3.58
C VAL A 164 8.05 -22.16 -4.71
N ASN A 165 8.28 -23.46 -4.50
CA ASN A 165 7.85 -24.55 -5.37
C ASN A 165 6.44 -25.07 -5.01
N GLU A 166 5.87 -25.94 -5.86
CA GLU A 166 4.51 -26.48 -5.71
C GLU A 166 4.31 -27.22 -4.37
N ALA A 167 5.30 -28.03 -3.95
CA ALA A 167 5.23 -28.82 -2.72
C ALA A 167 5.30 -27.93 -1.46
N TRP A 168 6.18 -26.91 -1.46
CA TRP A 168 6.23 -25.91 -0.39
C TRP A 168 4.91 -25.14 -0.29
N LEU A 169 4.32 -24.74 -1.43
CA LEU A 169 3.05 -24.03 -1.43
C LEU A 169 1.94 -24.91 -0.87
N MET A 170 1.89 -26.19 -1.27
CA MET A 170 0.95 -27.17 -0.75
C MET A 170 1.05 -27.34 0.77
N GLU A 171 2.27 -27.47 1.31
CA GLU A 171 2.52 -27.56 2.75
C GLU A 171 2.09 -26.26 3.47
N LYS A 172 2.48 -25.10 2.95
CA LYS A 172 2.18 -23.77 3.50
C LYS A 172 0.68 -23.50 3.58
N LEU A 173 -0.08 -23.89 2.56
CA LEU A 173 -1.53 -23.71 2.47
C LEU A 173 -2.29 -24.69 3.38
N ARG A 174 -1.92 -25.97 3.38
CA ARG A 174 -2.52 -26.99 4.26
C ARG A 174 -2.33 -26.67 5.75
N LYS A 175 -1.21 -26.05 6.13
CA LYS A 175 -0.91 -25.60 7.51
C LYS A 175 -1.64 -24.33 7.96
N LYS A 176 -2.50 -23.72 7.14
CA LYS A 176 -3.21 -22.46 7.45
C LYS A 176 -4.72 -22.61 7.22
N ARG A 177 -5.52 -22.06 8.13
CA ARG A 177 -7.00 -22.00 7.99
C ARG A 177 -7.46 -20.54 7.94
N MET A 178 -7.28 -19.91 6.79
CA MET A 178 -7.69 -18.52 6.53
C MET A 178 -8.09 -18.33 5.07
N PRO A 179 -8.83 -17.26 4.70
CA PRO A 179 -9.10 -16.93 3.30
C PRO A 179 -7.81 -16.85 2.48
N ILE A 180 -7.78 -17.52 1.32
CA ILE A 180 -6.58 -17.63 0.49
C ILE A 180 -5.98 -16.26 0.11
N LYS A 181 -6.81 -15.27 -0.19
CA LYS A 181 -6.30 -13.91 -0.45
C LYS A 181 -5.65 -13.27 0.77
N ALA A 182 -6.16 -13.51 1.97
CA ALA A 182 -5.55 -13.00 3.20
C ALA A 182 -4.17 -13.64 3.44
N LEU A 183 -4.00 -14.92 3.09
CA LEU A 183 -2.71 -15.61 3.15
C LEU A 183 -1.71 -15.05 2.14
N LEU A 184 -2.11 -14.85 0.88
CA LEU A 184 -1.27 -14.26 -0.17
C LEU A 184 -0.85 -12.81 0.13
N LEU A 185 -1.66 -12.07 0.89
CA LEU A 185 -1.35 -10.70 1.31
C LEU A 185 -0.45 -10.61 2.55
N ASP A 186 -0.33 -11.69 3.33
CA ASP A 186 0.51 -11.72 4.53
C ASP A 186 1.99 -11.84 4.14
N GLN A 187 2.74 -10.75 4.31
CA GLN A 187 4.14 -10.66 3.91
C GLN A 187 5.06 -11.61 4.68
N ALA A 188 4.65 -12.10 5.86
CA ALA A 188 5.38 -13.14 6.61
C ALA A 188 5.08 -14.56 6.10
N ASN A 189 4.01 -14.75 5.31
CA ASN A 189 3.77 -16.01 4.61
C ASN A 189 4.42 -16.03 3.23
N LEU A 190 4.18 -14.98 2.43
CA LEU A 190 4.70 -14.77 1.08
C LEU A 190 4.92 -13.27 0.86
N SER A 191 6.15 -12.88 0.50
CA SER A 191 6.47 -11.46 0.31
C SER A 191 6.10 -10.98 -1.10
N GLY A 192 5.92 -9.66 -1.26
CA GLY A 192 5.76 -9.03 -2.59
C GLY A 192 4.33 -8.94 -3.11
N ILE A 193 3.54 -10.02 -3.05
CA ILE A 193 2.14 -10.04 -3.52
C ILE A 193 1.31 -8.99 -2.77
N GLY A 194 0.64 -8.08 -3.49
CA GLY A 194 -0.28 -7.10 -2.91
C GLY A 194 -1.72 -7.27 -3.41
N ASN A 195 -2.49 -6.20 -3.43
CA ASN A 195 -3.93 -6.26 -3.67
C ASN A 195 -4.29 -6.43 -5.15
N TRP A 196 -3.50 -5.90 -6.09
CA TRP A 196 -3.76 -6.15 -7.51
C TRP A 196 -3.20 -7.52 -7.90
N MET A 197 -1.98 -7.86 -7.47
CA MET A 197 -1.38 -9.16 -7.79
C MET A 197 -2.19 -10.32 -7.20
N ALA A 198 -2.70 -10.21 -5.97
CA ALA A 198 -3.54 -11.26 -5.38
C ALA A 198 -4.89 -11.42 -6.10
N ASP A 199 -5.52 -10.34 -6.59
CA ASP A 199 -6.75 -10.45 -7.39
C ASP A 199 -6.47 -11.13 -8.74
N GLU A 200 -5.37 -10.77 -9.40
CA GLU A 200 -4.96 -11.32 -10.70
C GLU A 200 -4.60 -12.82 -10.62
N ILE A 201 -3.75 -13.18 -9.64
CA ILE A 201 -3.32 -14.56 -9.40
C ILE A 201 -4.53 -15.45 -9.10
N LEU A 202 -5.49 -14.98 -8.29
CA LEU A 202 -6.69 -15.75 -7.94
C LEU A 202 -7.71 -15.79 -9.07
N TYR A 203 -7.76 -14.79 -9.95
CA TYR A 203 -8.54 -14.82 -11.18
C TYR A 203 -8.01 -15.86 -12.15
N HIS A 204 -6.71 -15.82 -12.46
CA HIS A 204 -6.06 -16.81 -13.31
C HIS A 204 -6.12 -18.23 -12.73
N ALA A 205 -5.97 -18.37 -11.40
CA ALA A 205 -6.12 -19.65 -10.72
C ALA A 205 -7.57 -20.13 -10.55
N LYS A 206 -8.57 -19.34 -10.95
CA LYS A 206 -10.00 -19.66 -10.89
C LYS A 206 -10.52 -19.92 -9.45
N ILE A 207 -9.81 -19.41 -8.44
CA ILE A 207 -10.10 -19.58 -7.02
C ILE A 207 -10.83 -18.34 -6.48
N HIS A 208 -11.91 -18.53 -5.73
CA HIS A 208 -12.57 -17.44 -5.02
C HIS A 208 -11.71 -16.95 -3.83
N PRO A 209 -11.47 -15.63 -3.64
CA PRO A 209 -10.51 -15.12 -2.64
C PRO A 209 -10.87 -15.45 -1.18
N GLU A 210 -12.13 -15.81 -0.92
CA GLU A 210 -12.64 -16.25 0.38
C GLU A 210 -12.54 -17.76 0.62
N GLN A 211 -12.13 -18.57 -0.37
CA GLN A 211 -11.90 -20.00 -0.15
C GLN A 211 -10.78 -20.18 0.87
N ILE A 212 -10.96 -21.12 1.80
CA ILE A 212 -10.02 -21.33 2.90
C ILE A 212 -8.79 -22.08 2.39
N SER A 213 -7.59 -21.64 2.79
CA SER A 213 -6.32 -22.13 2.25
C SER A 213 -6.11 -23.64 2.37
N ASN A 214 -6.56 -24.27 3.45
CA ASN A 214 -6.49 -25.73 3.63
C ASN A 214 -7.70 -26.51 3.10
N THR A 215 -8.60 -25.86 2.34
CA THR A 215 -9.70 -26.52 1.59
C THR A 215 -9.55 -26.36 0.08
N LEU A 216 -8.34 -26.05 -0.40
CA LEU A 216 -7.95 -26.14 -1.80
C LEU A 216 -7.57 -27.59 -2.13
N SER A 217 -7.98 -28.10 -3.30
CA SER A 217 -7.46 -29.37 -3.81
C SER A 217 -6.05 -29.21 -4.36
N ASP A 218 -5.34 -30.33 -4.56
CA ASP A 218 -3.95 -30.31 -5.04
C ASP A 218 -3.86 -29.71 -6.45
N ASP A 219 -4.83 -29.98 -7.33
CA ASP A 219 -4.97 -29.32 -8.63
C ASP A 219 -5.15 -27.79 -8.51
N GLN A 220 -5.92 -27.31 -7.52
CA GLN A 220 -6.10 -25.88 -7.28
C GLN A 220 -4.82 -25.23 -6.74
N ILE A 221 -4.04 -25.94 -5.92
CA ILE A 221 -2.75 -25.48 -5.40
C ILE A 221 -1.73 -25.37 -6.55
N LYS A 222 -1.75 -26.34 -7.48
CA LYS A 222 -0.92 -26.35 -8.69
C LYS A 222 -1.29 -25.27 -9.69
N GLU A 223 -2.59 -25.06 -9.96
CA GLU A 223 -3.07 -23.96 -10.78
C GLU A 223 -2.72 -22.61 -10.13
N LEU A 224 -2.81 -22.49 -8.80
CA LEU A 224 -2.40 -21.30 -8.04
C LEU A 224 -0.89 -21.03 -8.14
N HIS A 225 -0.05 -22.05 -8.08
CA HIS A 225 1.39 -21.95 -8.30
C HIS A 225 1.71 -21.46 -9.72
N THR A 226 1.05 -22.08 -10.72
CA THR A 226 1.19 -21.73 -12.14
C THR A 226 0.75 -20.29 -12.43
N ALA A 227 -0.41 -19.89 -11.91
CA ALA A 227 -0.94 -18.53 -12.02
C ALA A 227 -0.05 -17.49 -11.30
N MET A 228 0.54 -17.86 -10.17
CA MET A 228 1.50 -17.01 -9.46
C MET A 228 2.71 -16.71 -10.36
N HIS A 229 3.39 -17.74 -10.86
CA HIS A 229 4.56 -17.56 -11.74
C HIS A 229 4.23 -16.82 -13.03
N TYR A 230 3.08 -17.10 -13.66
CA TYR A 230 2.61 -16.38 -14.85
C TYR A 230 2.42 -14.86 -14.60
N VAL A 231 1.73 -14.48 -13.52
CA VAL A 231 1.49 -13.06 -13.19
C VAL A 231 2.80 -12.36 -12.80
N PHE A 232 3.67 -13.00 -12.01
CA PHE A 232 4.97 -12.43 -11.66
C PHE A 232 5.86 -12.21 -12.90
N THR A 233 6.03 -13.22 -13.74
CA THR A 233 6.87 -13.14 -14.95
C THR A 233 6.36 -12.06 -15.90
N THR A 234 5.09 -12.14 -16.31
CA THR A 234 4.48 -11.18 -17.25
C THR A 234 4.55 -9.73 -16.74
N ALA A 235 4.39 -9.51 -15.43
CA ALA A 235 4.49 -8.17 -14.86
C ALA A 235 5.93 -7.64 -14.79
N LEU A 236 6.92 -8.53 -14.65
CA LEU A 236 8.34 -8.17 -14.57
C LEU A 236 8.97 -7.95 -15.95
N ASP A 237 8.60 -8.74 -16.95
CA ASP A 237 9.11 -8.63 -18.33
C ASP A 237 8.84 -7.25 -18.94
N VAL A 238 7.72 -6.61 -18.56
CA VAL A 238 7.38 -5.24 -18.95
C VAL A 238 7.77 -4.17 -17.90
N LEU A 239 8.54 -4.54 -16.87
CA LEU A 239 8.94 -3.68 -15.74
C LEU A 239 7.74 -2.92 -15.11
N ALA A 240 6.66 -3.66 -14.81
CA ALA A 240 5.39 -3.14 -14.29
C ALA A 240 4.73 -2.02 -15.12
N ASP A 241 5.08 -1.88 -16.40
CA ASP A 241 4.38 -0.98 -17.31
C ASP A 241 2.95 -1.49 -17.56
N SER A 242 2.01 -0.92 -16.81
CA SER A 242 0.61 -1.33 -16.81
C SER A 242 -0.14 -1.06 -18.13
N GLU A 243 0.41 -0.23 -19.02
CA GLU A 243 -0.08 -0.09 -20.39
C GLU A 243 0.18 -1.38 -21.19
N LYS A 244 1.31 -2.07 -20.93
CA LYS A 244 1.73 -3.29 -21.63
C LYS A 244 1.19 -4.61 -21.05
N PHE A 245 0.52 -4.61 -19.89
CA PHE A 245 -0.14 -5.82 -19.38
C PHE A 245 -1.18 -6.34 -20.40
N PRO A 246 -1.40 -7.67 -20.51
CA PRO A 246 -2.38 -8.24 -21.44
C PRO A 246 -3.80 -7.70 -21.24
N GLU A 247 -4.55 -7.50 -22.33
CA GLU A 247 -5.86 -6.84 -22.27
C GLU A 247 -6.95 -7.70 -21.59
N HIS A 248 -6.73 -9.02 -21.50
CA HIS A 248 -7.61 -9.95 -20.77
C HIS A 248 -7.36 -9.99 -19.25
N TRP A 249 -6.31 -9.33 -18.73
CA TRP A 249 -6.05 -9.30 -17.28
C TRP A 249 -7.14 -8.55 -16.53
N LEU A 250 -7.51 -9.06 -15.36
CA LEU A 250 -8.45 -8.43 -14.44
C LEU A 250 -7.95 -7.03 -14.03
N PHE A 251 -6.63 -6.81 -14.01
CA PHE A 251 -5.96 -5.54 -13.77
C PHE A 251 -6.53 -4.41 -14.62
N LYS A 252 -6.76 -4.60 -15.92
CA LYS A 252 -7.25 -3.53 -16.80
C LYS A 252 -8.64 -3.03 -16.35
N HIS A 253 -9.48 -3.96 -15.90
CA HIS A 253 -10.93 -3.76 -15.74
C HIS A 253 -11.37 -3.54 -14.27
N ARG A 254 -10.56 -3.96 -13.28
CA ARG A 254 -10.90 -3.92 -11.85
C ARG A 254 -10.99 -2.53 -11.19
N TRP A 255 -10.70 -1.44 -11.89
CA TRP A 255 -10.67 -0.08 -11.32
C TRP A 255 -12.03 0.64 -11.29
N GLY A 256 -13.13 -0.05 -11.64
CA GLY A 256 -14.48 0.51 -11.75
C GLY A 256 -15.25 0.71 -10.42
N LYS A 257 -14.83 0.11 -9.29
CA LYS A 257 -15.63 0.04 -8.04
C LYS A 257 -16.21 1.40 -7.63
N GLY A 258 -17.55 1.47 -7.56
CA GLY A 258 -18.31 2.64 -7.09
C GLY A 258 -18.59 3.72 -8.14
N LYS A 259 -18.08 3.58 -9.38
CA LYS A 259 -18.36 4.53 -10.46
C LYS A 259 -19.63 4.12 -11.21
N LYS A 260 -20.66 4.96 -11.21
CA LYS A 260 -21.94 4.69 -11.88
C LYS A 260 -21.83 4.40 -13.40
N ASN A 261 -20.79 4.93 -14.05
CA ASN A 261 -20.64 4.93 -15.51
C ASN A 261 -19.42 4.14 -16.02
N GLN A 262 -18.83 3.24 -15.22
CA GLN A 262 -17.85 2.27 -15.73
C GLN A 262 -18.39 0.84 -15.60
N PRO A 263 -18.48 0.06 -16.70
CA PRO A 263 -18.89 -1.34 -16.62
C PRO A 263 -17.90 -2.11 -15.75
N SER A 264 -18.38 -2.76 -14.70
CA SER A 264 -17.59 -3.71 -13.93
C SER A 264 -17.71 -5.08 -14.59
N ALA A 265 -17.03 -5.23 -15.73
CA ALA A 265 -17.03 -6.45 -16.55
C ALA A 265 -15.70 -6.59 -17.30
N LEU A 266 -15.38 -7.82 -17.73
CA LEU A 266 -14.28 -8.15 -18.62
C LEU A 266 -14.67 -8.02 -20.10
N PRO A 267 -13.71 -8.01 -21.05
CA PRO A 267 -13.99 -7.89 -22.49
C PRO A 267 -14.86 -9.03 -23.07
N ASN A 268 -14.90 -10.19 -22.41
CA ASN A 268 -15.78 -11.32 -22.77
C ASN A 268 -17.23 -11.18 -22.24
N GLY A 269 -17.54 -10.11 -21.50
CA GLY A 269 -18.84 -9.86 -20.88
C GLY A 269 -19.01 -10.38 -19.44
N ASP A 270 -18.03 -11.11 -18.90
CA ASP A 270 -18.10 -11.61 -17.51
C ASP A 270 -18.13 -10.46 -16.49
N LYS A 271 -19.06 -10.52 -15.54
CA LYS A 271 -19.25 -9.47 -14.54
C LYS A 271 -18.19 -9.54 -13.45
N ILE A 272 -17.61 -8.39 -13.10
CA ILE A 272 -16.71 -8.18 -11.97
C ILE A 272 -17.55 -7.69 -10.77
N ILE A 273 -17.53 -8.44 -9.67
CA ILE A 273 -18.08 -8.02 -8.37
C ILE A 273 -16.94 -7.59 -7.41
N PHE A 274 -17.30 -6.91 -6.32
CA PHE A 274 -16.33 -6.41 -5.36
C PHE A 274 -16.65 -6.81 -3.90
N VAL A 275 -16.06 -7.92 -3.44
CA VAL A 275 -16.14 -8.39 -2.04
C VAL A 275 -15.03 -7.76 -1.16
N THR A 276 -15.09 -7.99 0.15
CA THR A 276 -14.09 -7.53 1.12
C THR A 276 -13.52 -8.71 1.90
N VAL A 277 -12.25 -9.04 1.69
CA VAL A 277 -11.57 -10.20 2.28
C VAL A 277 -10.38 -9.71 3.10
N GLY A 278 -10.31 -10.08 4.39
CA GLY A 278 -9.25 -9.60 5.29
C GLY A 278 -9.17 -8.07 5.38
N GLY A 279 -10.31 -7.38 5.35
CA GLY A 279 -10.38 -5.91 5.31
C GLY A 279 -9.94 -5.26 4.00
N ARG A 280 -9.67 -6.04 2.94
CA ARG A 280 -9.22 -5.56 1.63
C ARG A 280 -10.27 -5.82 0.56
N THR A 281 -10.51 -4.84 -0.32
CA THR A 281 -11.39 -5.03 -1.49
C THR A 281 -10.75 -6.00 -2.48
N SER A 282 -11.54 -6.95 -2.98
CA SER A 282 -11.17 -7.89 -4.03
C SER A 282 -12.09 -7.69 -5.23
N ALA A 283 -11.51 -7.55 -6.42
CA ALA A 283 -12.25 -7.79 -7.66
C ALA A 283 -12.38 -9.30 -7.84
N VAL A 284 -13.59 -9.77 -8.20
CA VAL A 284 -13.89 -11.20 -8.38
C VAL A 284 -14.77 -11.37 -9.61
N VAL A 285 -14.53 -12.43 -10.38
CA VAL A 285 -15.29 -12.79 -11.58
C VAL A 285 -16.08 -14.08 -11.30
N PRO A 286 -17.37 -14.03 -10.87
CA PRO A 286 -18.06 -15.19 -10.31
C PRO A 286 -18.32 -16.35 -11.28
N ALA A 287 -18.29 -16.10 -12.59
CA ALA A 287 -18.36 -17.15 -13.61
C ALA A 287 -17.13 -18.08 -13.57
N VAL A 288 -15.97 -17.50 -13.27
CA VAL A 288 -14.65 -18.15 -13.26
C VAL A 288 -14.28 -18.60 -11.84
N GLN A 289 -14.34 -17.69 -10.87
CA GLN A 289 -13.86 -17.88 -9.50
C GLN A 289 -14.96 -18.43 -8.59
N LYS A 290 -15.05 -19.76 -8.47
CA LYS A 290 -16.06 -20.44 -7.66
C LYS A 290 -15.52 -20.77 -6.26
N LYS A 291 -16.39 -20.73 -5.24
CA LYS A 291 -16.09 -21.32 -3.92
C LYS A 291 -16.24 -22.83 -4.05
N SER A 292 -15.21 -23.58 -3.67
CA SER A 292 -15.24 -25.05 -3.57
C SER A 292 -14.90 -25.51 -2.15
N GLY A 293 -15.50 -26.63 -1.73
CA GLY A 293 -15.39 -27.12 -0.36
C GLY A 293 -16.29 -26.39 0.64
N THR A 294 -16.17 -26.77 1.92
CA THR A 294 -17.01 -26.29 3.01
C THR A 294 -16.73 -24.82 3.31
N VAL A 295 -17.62 -23.93 2.87
CA VAL A 295 -17.61 -22.52 3.28
C VAL A 295 -17.77 -22.47 4.81
N MET A 296 -16.86 -21.81 5.50
CA MET A 296 -17.10 -21.46 6.90
C MET A 296 -18.33 -20.56 6.93
N LYS A 297 -19.40 -21.00 7.60
CA LYS A 297 -20.57 -20.14 7.85
C LYS A 297 -20.06 -18.87 8.53
N ASP A 298 -20.51 -17.72 8.04
CA ASP A 298 -20.44 -16.50 8.83
C ASP A 298 -21.19 -16.77 10.14
N GLU A 299 -20.52 -16.61 11.28
CA GLU A 299 -21.20 -16.62 12.57
C GLU A 299 -22.01 -15.34 12.66
N ASP A 300 -23.31 -15.46 12.38
CA ASP A 300 -24.23 -14.34 12.31
C ASP A 300 -24.31 -13.66 13.68
N THR A 301 -23.68 -12.49 13.81
CA THR A 301 -23.64 -11.72 15.07
C THR A 301 -24.96 -10.97 15.30
N SER A 302 -26.07 -11.69 15.14
CA SER A 302 -27.45 -11.18 15.21
C SER A 302 -28.32 -11.89 16.24
N ASP A 303 -27.78 -12.82 17.04
CA ASP A 303 -28.49 -13.37 18.21
C ASP A 303 -27.75 -13.04 19.51
N THR A 304 -28.14 -11.91 20.12
CA THR A 304 -27.84 -11.61 21.53
C THR A 304 -29.07 -11.96 22.36
N PRO A 305 -29.07 -13.07 23.14
CA PRO A 305 -30.23 -13.44 23.94
C PRO A 305 -30.57 -12.33 24.92
N LYS A 306 -31.79 -11.78 24.80
CA LYS A 306 -32.31 -10.78 25.73
C LYS A 306 -32.38 -11.38 27.14
N ARG A 307 -31.36 -11.14 27.96
CA ARG A 307 -31.34 -11.51 29.39
C ARG A 307 -32.59 -10.93 30.06
N LYS A 308 -33.58 -11.77 30.33
CA LYS A 308 -34.72 -11.43 31.19
C LYS A 308 -34.16 -11.03 32.54
N ARG A 309 -34.28 -9.74 32.88
CA ARG A 309 -33.85 -9.21 34.17
C ARG A 309 -34.87 -9.66 35.21
N VAL A 310 -34.61 -10.81 35.83
CA VAL A 310 -35.39 -11.29 36.98
C VAL A 310 -35.34 -10.21 38.05
N LYS A 311 -36.51 -9.78 38.52
CA LYS A 311 -36.65 -8.75 39.55
C LYS A 311 -36.88 -9.50 40.87
N GLN A 312 -35.88 -9.49 41.75
CA GLN A 312 -36.11 -9.89 43.13
C GLN A 312 -36.95 -8.81 43.82
N GLU A 313 -37.82 -9.26 44.73
CA GLU A 313 -38.58 -8.40 45.62
C GLU A 313 -37.79 -8.18 46.91
N SER A 314 -37.84 -6.97 47.42
CA SER A 314 -37.34 -6.58 48.75
C SER A 314 -38.06 -5.29 49.14
N ASP A 315 -38.87 -5.34 50.18
CA ASP A 315 -39.66 -4.19 50.63
C ASP A 315 -38.79 -3.11 51.31
N SER A 316 -39.08 -1.84 51.00
CA SER A 316 -39.00 -0.73 51.97
C SER A 316 -39.63 0.55 51.42
N GLU A 317 -40.89 0.79 51.78
CA GLU A 317 -41.50 2.13 51.98
C GLU A 317 -41.54 3.11 50.76
N ALA A 318 -42.22 4.25 50.94
CA ALA A 318 -42.67 5.11 49.86
C ALA A 318 -42.85 6.57 50.31
N GLU A 319 -42.78 7.53 49.36
CA GLU A 319 -43.70 8.67 49.36
C GLU A 319 -43.78 9.45 48.02
N ALA A 320 -44.87 10.24 47.91
CA ALA A 320 -45.10 11.40 47.03
C ALA A 320 -45.02 11.32 45.47
N LYS A 321 -46.11 11.79 44.84
CA LYS A 321 -46.33 12.20 43.42
C LYS A 321 -46.25 13.74 43.31
N PRO A 322 -46.37 14.45 42.14
CA PRO A 322 -46.97 14.13 40.81
C PRO A 322 -46.04 14.38 39.58
N ALA A 323 -46.27 13.89 38.34
CA ALA A 323 -47.31 14.19 37.31
C ALA A 323 -47.37 15.70 36.92
N LYS A 324 -47.41 16.17 35.66
CA LYS A 324 -48.03 15.78 34.35
C LYS A 324 -47.15 16.33 33.17
N SER A 325 -47.32 16.13 31.85
CA SER A 325 -48.17 15.31 30.93
C SER A 325 -47.53 15.28 29.49
N ARG A 326 -48.30 14.90 28.44
CA ARG A 326 -48.01 15.06 26.99
C ARG A 326 -48.44 16.49 26.50
N SER A 327 -48.34 16.97 25.24
CA SER A 327 -48.16 16.34 23.91
C SER A 327 -47.73 17.33 22.76
N THR A 328 -47.39 16.79 21.58
CA THR A 328 -47.62 17.29 20.17
C THR A 328 -47.06 18.64 19.64
N ASN A 329 -46.24 18.54 18.57
CA ASN A 329 -46.35 19.16 17.21
C ASN A 329 -47.21 20.46 17.04
N SER A 330 -46.82 21.52 16.30
CA SER A 330 -46.21 21.53 14.94
C SER A 330 -45.83 22.92 14.38
N LYS A 331 -44.95 22.94 13.33
CA LYS A 331 -44.90 23.85 12.15
C LYS A 331 -44.56 25.38 12.25
N ALA A 332 -43.86 25.82 11.20
CA ALA A 332 -43.90 27.12 10.48
C ALA A 332 -42.71 28.10 10.62
N MET A 333 -42.59 28.98 9.61
CA MET A 333 -41.51 29.95 9.34
C MET A 333 -41.79 31.31 10.04
N VAL A 334 -40.85 32.27 10.08
CA VAL A 334 -40.63 33.31 9.04
C VAL A 334 -39.33 34.10 9.32
N LYS A 335 -38.76 34.77 8.30
CA LYS A 335 -37.62 35.73 8.42
C LYS A 335 -38.06 37.08 8.98
N GLU A 336 -37.14 37.84 9.56
CA GLU A 336 -37.16 39.31 9.41
C GLU A 336 -35.74 39.90 9.36
N GLU A 337 -35.58 41.04 8.67
CA GLU A 337 -34.32 41.78 8.51
C GLU A 337 -34.51 43.20 9.06
N ILE A 338 -33.53 43.74 9.80
CA ILE A 338 -33.42 45.19 10.04
C ILE A 338 -31.94 45.60 9.95
N GLU A 339 -31.61 46.47 8.98
CA GLU A 339 -30.34 47.22 8.96
C GLU A 339 -30.35 48.33 10.02
N LYS A 340 -29.16 48.71 10.53
CA LYS A 340 -28.76 50.13 10.49
C LYS A 340 -27.25 50.34 10.53
N LYS A 341 -26.80 51.26 9.66
CA LYS A 341 -25.45 51.88 9.62
C LYS A 341 -25.36 52.93 10.76
N VAL A 342 -24.22 53.54 11.12
CA VAL A 342 -23.39 54.53 10.38
C VAL A 342 -22.09 54.69 11.21
N ASP A 343 -20.90 54.49 10.65
CA ASP A 343 -19.94 55.51 10.15
C ASP A 343 -19.59 56.59 11.21
N THR A 344 -18.34 56.94 11.55
CA THR A 344 -17.16 57.37 10.75
C THR A 344 -15.86 57.14 11.58
N GLY A 345 -14.62 57.37 11.11
CA GLY A 345 -14.11 58.00 9.88
C GLY A 345 -12.59 57.81 9.67
N ILE A 346 -11.97 58.62 8.80
CA ILE A 346 -10.72 58.27 8.08
C ILE A 346 -9.54 59.25 8.32
N LYS A 347 -8.33 58.72 8.57
CA LYS A 347 -6.97 59.13 8.06
C LYS A 347 -5.89 58.28 8.79
N ARG A 348 -4.87 57.62 8.19
CA ARG A 348 -3.88 57.85 7.09
C ARG A 348 -2.55 58.51 7.53
N ARG A 349 -1.44 57.93 7.03
CA ARG A 349 -0.01 58.36 7.03
C ARG A 349 0.79 58.21 8.36
N SER A 350 2.14 58.23 8.37
CA SER A 350 3.16 57.40 7.66
C SER A 350 4.60 57.91 7.90
N THR A 351 5.55 57.04 8.28
CA THR A 351 7.02 57.31 8.38
C THR A 351 7.42 58.41 9.41
N ARG A 352 8.68 58.65 9.83
CA ARG A 352 10.01 58.23 9.32
C ARG A 352 11.08 58.29 10.44
N ALA A 353 12.08 57.40 10.37
CA ALA A 353 13.47 57.42 10.88
C ALA A 353 13.97 58.28 12.07
N ARG A 354 14.85 57.64 12.86
CA ARG A 354 16.05 58.16 13.57
C ARG A 354 15.94 59.43 14.45
N LYS A 355 16.29 59.24 15.73
CA LYS A 355 17.58 59.77 16.21
C LYS A 355 18.44 58.62 16.74
#